data_AF-R5PDK1-F1
#
_entry.id   AF-R5PDK1-F1
#
_cell.length_a   1.000
_cell.length_b   1.000
_cell.length_c   1.000
_cell.angle_alpha   90.00
_cell.angle_beta   90.00
_cell.angle_gamma   90.00
#
_symmetry.space_group_name_H-M   'P 1'
#
loop_
_entity.id
_entity.type
_entity.pdbx_description
1 polymer ?
#
loop_
_entity_poly.entity_id
_entity_poly.type
_entity_poly.pdbx_seq_one_letter_code
_entity_poly.pdbx_strand_id
1 'polypeptide(L)'
;MKQLYYVNGKRVDINTYANALNAEIAAEEAQNVFEVKKKGFIEYLNKTPSVLSKWENTSFSPESIVQIEFNSWCNSDDCKLLLKKYEQQRTRKAWGCFTLIIIGIVLFLLRVSGVL
;
A
#
# COMPACT_ATOMS: atom_id res chain seq x y z
N MET A 1 29.33 23.13 8.17
CA MET A 1 29.40 21.74 8.71
C MET A 1 28.39 20.89 7.95
N LYS A 2 28.73 19.68 7.50
CA LYS A 2 27.75 18.77 6.88
C LYS A 2 26.87 18.16 7.97
N GLN A 3 25.55 18.27 7.83
CA GLN A 3 24.58 17.67 8.73
C GLN A 3 24.59 16.15 8.50
N LEU A 4 24.83 15.38 9.55
CA LEU A 4 24.88 13.92 9.51
C LEU A 4 23.64 13.35 10.20
N TYR A 5 23.11 12.27 9.64
CA TYR A 5 21.89 11.60 10.09
C TYR A 5 22.23 10.18 10.57
N TYR A 6 21.44 9.63 11.49
CA TYR A 6 21.68 8.29 12.02
C TYR A 6 20.86 7.24 11.27
N VAL A 7 21.53 6.21 10.76
CA VAL A 7 20.92 4.99 10.17
C VAL A 7 21.64 3.79 10.76
N ASN A 8 20.90 2.82 11.32
CA ASN A 8 21.46 1.57 11.87
C ASN A 8 22.70 1.79 12.78
N GLY A 9 22.64 2.80 13.65
CA GLY A 9 23.72 3.13 14.59
C GLY A 9 24.93 3.88 14.00
N LYS A 10 24.95 4.20 12.70
CA LYS A 10 26.03 4.96 12.06
C LYS A 10 25.57 6.36 11.62
N ARG A 11 26.48 7.34 11.70
CA ARG A 11 26.28 8.67 11.13
C ARG A 11 26.56 8.63 9.63
N VAL A 12 25.57 8.96 8.83
CA VAL A 12 25.61 8.96 7.36
C VAL A 12 25.21 10.33 6.82
N ASP A 13 25.54 10.58 5.56
CA ASP A 13 25.08 11.78 4.85
C ASP A 13 23.58 11.69 4.52
N ILE A 14 23.00 12.84 4.12
CA ILE A 14 21.58 12.96 3.84
C ILE A 14 21.09 12.06 2.70
N ASN A 15 21.91 11.78 1.69
CA ASN A 15 21.50 10.95 0.55
C ASN A 15 21.41 9.49 1.00
N THR A 16 22.37 9.04 1.79
CA THR A 16 22.35 7.69 2.38
C THR A 16 21.15 7.51 3.33
N TYR A 17 20.83 8.53 4.13
CA TYR A 17 19.63 8.52 4.97
C TYR A 17 18.34 8.47 4.15
N ALA A 18 18.22 9.31 3.11
CA ALA A 18 17.04 9.32 2.24
C ALA A 18 16.84 7.97 1.51
N ASN A 19 17.92 7.33 1.07
CA ASN A 19 17.84 6.02 0.44
C ASN A 19 17.38 4.92 1.41
N ALA A 20 17.89 4.93 2.64
CA ALA A 20 17.45 3.99 3.68
C ALA A 20 15.97 4.19 4.02
N LEU A 21 15.54 5.44 4.19
CA LEU A 21 14.14 5.78 4.46
C LEU A 21 13.22 5.39 3.30
N ASN A 22 13.64 5.62 2.05
CA ASN A 22 12.87 5.20 0.87
C ASN A 22 12.74 3.67 0.80
N ALA A 23 13.79 2.93 1.18
CA ALA A 23 13.73 1.47 1.24
C ALA A 23 12.77 0.96 2.32
N GLU A 24 12.76 1.60 3.50
CA GLU A 24 11.80 1.30 4.57
C GLU A 24 10.37 1.60 4.14
N ILE A 25 10.12 2.76 3.54
CA ILE A 25 8.81 3.13 3.00
C ILE A 25 8.36 2.14 1.93
N ALA A 26 9.24 1.75 1.00
CA ALA A 26 8.92 0.77 -0.04
C ALA A 26 8.61 -0.62 0.55
N ALA A 27 9.32 -1.03 1.60
CA ALA A 27 9.04 -2.28 2.31
C ALA A 27 7.69 -2.25 3.03
N GLU A 28 7.36 -1.14 3.70
CA GLU A 28 6.06 -0.94 4.34
C GLU A 28 4.92 -0.90 3.31
N GLU A 29 5.14 -0.25 2.16
CA GLU A 29 4.19 -0.25 1.04
C GLU A 29 3.96 -1.65 0.49
N ALA A 30 5.03 -2.44 0.32
CA ALA A 30 4.93 -3.82 -0.13
C ALA A 30 4.13 -4.69 0.87
N GLN A 31 4.31 -4.48 2.18
CA GLN A 31 3.51 -5.16 3.22
C GLN A 31 2.04 -4.75 3.16
N ASN A 32 1.75 -3.45 3.03
CA ASN A 32 0.38 -2.96 2.93
C ASN A 32 -0.34 -3.51 1.68
N VAL A 33 0.35 -3.55 0.54
CA VAL A 33 -0.16 -4.16 -0.70
C VAL A 33 -0.39 -5.65 -0.51
N PHE A 34 0.50 -6.35 0.18
CA PHE A 34 0.35 -7.78 0.47
C PHE A 34 -0.89 -8.05 1.34
N GLU A 35 -1.13 -7.26 2.39
CA GLU A 35 -2.32 -7.39 3.23
C GLU A 35 -3.63 -7.13 2.46
N VAL A 36 -3.62 -6.16 1.54
CA VAL A 36 -4.75 -5.88 0.64
C VAL A 36 -5.02 -7.08 -0.27
N LYS A 37 -3.97 -7.66 -0.89
CA LYS A 37 -4.08 -8.87 -1.72
C LYS A 37 -4.63 -10.05 -0.92
N LYS A 38 -4.12 -10.27 0.29
CA LYS A 38 -4.57 -11.36 1.18
C LYS A 38 -6.06 -11.26 1.49
N LYS A 39 -6.54 -10.07 1.87
CA LYS A 39 -7.98 -9.84 2.12
C LYS A 39 -8.81 -10.06 0.86
N GLY A 40 -8.37 -9.53 -0.28
CA GLY A 40 -9.04 -9.72 -1.56
C GLY A 40 -9.12 -11.19 -1.99
N PHE A 41 -8.06 -11.95 -1.77
CA PHE A 41 -8.02 -13.38 -2.07
C PHE A 41 -8.98 -14.19 -1.19
N ILE A 42 -9.09 -13.89 0.10
CA ILE A 42 -10.06 -14.52 0.99
C ILE A 42 -11.49 -14.24 0.51
N GLU A 43 -11.78 -13.00 0.12
CA GLU A 43 -13.10 -12.64 -0.41
C GLU A 43 -13.40 -13.35 -1.74
N TYR A 44 -12.40 -13.49 -2.61
CA TYR A 44 -12.49 -14.26 -3.85
C TYR A 44 -12.84 -15.74 -3.58
N LEU A 45 -12.13 -16.40 -2.67
CA LEU A 45 -12.41 -17.78 -2.30
C LEU A 45 -13.82 -17.96 -1.71
N ASN A 46 -14.29 -16.99 -0.90
CA ASN A 46 -15.64 -17.02 -0.35
C ASN A 46 -16.72 -16.89 -1.44
N LYS A 47 -16.46 -16.09 -2.49
CA LYS A 47 -17.38 -15.93 -3.63
C LYS A 47 -17.32 -17.10 -4.61
N THR A 48 -16.19 -17.78 -4.70
CA THR A 48 -15.96 -18.85 -5.67
C THR A 48 -15.29 -20.05 -5.01
N PRO A 49 -15.99 -20.74 -4.09
CA PRO A 49 -15.41 -21.88 -3.35
C PRO A 49 -15.08 -23.06 -4.27
N SER A 50 -15.71 -23.15 -5.45
CA SER A 50 -15.44 -24.19 -6.45
C SER A 50 -14.01 -24.19 -7.01
N VAL A 51 -13.25 -23.11 -6.83
CA VAL A 51 -11.82 -23.07 -7.20
C VAL A 51 -11.02 -24.10 -6.40
N LEU A 52 -11.47 -24.45 -5.20
CA LEU A 52 -10.82 -25.43 -4.34
C LEU A 52 -11.19 -26.87 -4.68
N SER A 53 -12.30 -27.12 -5.38
CA SER A 53 -12.77 -28.49 -5.64
C SER A 53 -11.82 -29.29 -6.54
N LYS A 54 -11.08 -28.61 -7.43
CA LYS A 54 -10.04 -29.24 -8.27
C LYS A 54 -8.86 -29.79 -7.46
N TRP A 55 -8.72 -29.39 -6.19
CA TRP A 55 -7.64 -29.81 -5.30
C TRP A 55 -8.04 -30.95 -4.35
N GLU A 56 -9.32 -31.34 -4.30
CA GLU A 56 -9.85 -32.33 -3.34
C GLU A 56 -9.16 -33.69 -3.39
N ASN A 57 -8.65 -34.10 -4.56
CA ASN A 57 -7.97 -35.38 -4.77
C ASN A 57 -6.45 -35.24 -5.01
N THR A 58 -5.87 -34.11 -4.63
CA THR A 58 -4.45 -33.84 -4.88
C THR A 58 -3.58 -34.22 -3.68
N SER A 59 -2.32 -34.56 -3.95
CA SER A 59 -1.31 -34.83 -2.93
C SER A 59 -0.60 -33.56 -2.41
N PHE A 60 -1.06 -32.38 -2.84
CA PHE A 60 -0.47 -31.11 -2.41
C PHE A 60 -0.86 -30.77 -0.98
N SER A 61 0.05 -30.16 -0.23
CA SER A 61 -0.28 -29.66 1.10
C SER A 61 -1.27 -28.48 1.00
N PRO A 62 -2.12 -28.25 2.01
CA PRO A 62 -3.02 -27.11 2.05
C PRO A 62 -2.30 -25.76 1.86
N GLU A 63 -1.10 -25.61 2.42
CA GLU A 63 -0.29 -24.39 2.26
C GLU A 63 0.15 -24.20 0.81
N SER A 64 0.56 -25.28 0.15
CA SER A 64 0.98 -25.26 -1.26
C SER A 64 -0.20 -24.91 -2.16
N ILE A 65 -1.39 -25.47 -1.90
CA ILE A 65 -2.62 -25.16 -2.64
C ILE A 65 -2.98 -23.69 -2.51
N VAL A 66 -2.97 -23.16 -1.28
CA VAL A 66 -3.24 -21.75 -1.01
C VAL A 66 -2.23 -20.85 -1.73
N GLN A 67 -0.94 -21.19 -1.72
CA GLN A 67 0.09 -20.42 -2.39
C GLN A 67 -0.07 -20.42 -3.92
N ILE A 68 -0.40 -21.57 -4.51
CA ILE A 68 -0.64 -21.70 -5.95
C ILE A 68 -1.85 -20.87 -6.37
N GLU A 69 -2.96 -21.00 -5.65
CA GLU A 69 -4.19 -20.24 -5.94
C GLU A 69 -4.01 -18.74 -5.70
N PHE A 70 -3.29 -18.35 -4.64
CA PHE A 70 -2.99 -16.95 -4.36
C PHE A 70 -2.15 -16.33 -5.49
N ASN A 71 -1.13 -17.05 -5.97
CA ASN A 71 -0.28 -16.58 -7.06
C ASN A 71 -1.06 -16.51 -8.39
N SER A 72 -1.88 -17.53 -8.66
CA SER A 72 -2.76 -17.55 -9.83
C SER A 72 -3.74 -16.37 -9.82
N TRP A 73 -4.43 -16.17 -8.69
CA TRP A 73 -5.36 -15.07 -8.51
C TRP A 73 -4.66 -13.70 -8.57
N CYS A 74 -3.44 -13.56 -8.06
CA CYS A 74 -2.67 -12.33 -8.17
C CYS A 74 -2.40 -11.89 -9.62
N ASN A 75 -2.36 -12.83 -10.56
CA ASN A 75 -2.19 -12.54 -11.99
C ASN A 75 -3.53 -12.27 -12.71
N SER A 76 -4.66 -12.52 -12.04
CA SER A 76 -5.99 -12.30 -12.60
C SER A 76 -6.36 -10.82 -12.66
N ASP A 77 -7.34 -10.48 -13.50
CA ASP A 77 -7.80 -9.10 -13.63
C ASP A 77 -8.55 -8.62 -12.37
N ASP A 78 -9.11 -9.54 -11.58
CA ASP A 78 -9.75 -9.20 -10.30
C ASP A 78 -8.74 -8.63 -9.30
N CYS A 79 -7.55 -9.23 -9.21
CA CYS A 79 -6.49 -8.72 -8.34
C CYS A 79 -5.97 -7.37 -8.84
N LYS A 80 -5.75 -7.23 -10.16
CA LYS A 80 -5.33 -5.93 -10.75
C LYS A 80 -6.36 -4.83 -10.48
N LEU A 81 -7.65 -5.15 -10.59
CA LEU A 81 -8.74 -4.20 -10.35
C LEU A 81 -8.83 -3.80 -8.88
N LEU A 82 -8.61 -4.74 -7.97
CA LEU A 82 -8.54 -4.49 -6.53
C LEU A 82 -7.35 -3.57 -6.17
N LEU A 83 -6.16 -3.82 -6.74
CA LEU A 83 -5.00 -2.94 -6.56
C LEU A 83 -5.24 -1.54 -7.11
N LYS A 84 -5.85 -1.43 -8.30
CA LYS A 84 -6.21 -0.14 -8.90
C LYS A 84 -7.17 0.64 -8.02
N LYS A 85 -8.18 -0.01 -7.42
CA LYS A 85 -9.09 0.61 -6.46
C LYS A 85 -8.35 1.10 -5.21
N TYR A 86 -7.42 0.29 -4.69
CA TYR A 86 -6.61 0.66 -3.54
C TYR A 86 -5.74 1.90 -3.82
N GLU A 87 -5.06 1.96 -4.97
CA GLU A 87 -4.29 3.14 -5.39
C GLU A 87 -5.17 4.38 -5.56
N GLN A 88 -6.36 4.23 -6.16
CA GLN A 88 -7.32 5.34 -6.30
C GLN A 88 -7.85 5.85 -4.95
N GLN A 89 -8.08 4.96 -3.99
CA GLN A 89 -8.48 5.36 -2.64
C GLN A 89 -7.34 6.09 -1.91
N ARG A 90 -6.11 5.61 -2.06
CA ARG A 90 -4.92 6.23 -1.47
C ARG A 90 -4.70 7.63 -2.03
N THR A 91 -4.76 7.79 -3.34
CA THR A 91 -4.63 9.11 -4.00
C THR A 91 -5.77 10.04 -3.58
N ARG A 92 -7.03 9.59 -3.58
CA ARG A 92 -8.16 10.42 -3.15
C ARG A 92 -8.03 10.92 -1.71
N LYS A 93 -7.52 10.09 -0.79
CA LYS A 93 -7.25 10.50 0.59
C LYS A 93 -6.15 11.57 0.67
N ALA A 94 -5.09 11.44 -0.13
CA ALA A 94 -4.02 12.43 -0.21
C ALA A 94 -4.53 13.79 -0.77
N TRP A 95 -5.37 13.75 -1.81
CA TRP A 95 -6.03 14.94 -2.36
C TRP A 95 -6.94 15.62 -1.34
N GLY A 96 -7.70 14.86 -0.54
CA GLY A 96 -8.52 15.41 0.53
C GLY A 96 -7.71 16.20 1.57
N CYS A 97 -6.57 15.67 1.99
CA CYS A 97 -5.66 16.38 2.89
C CYS A 97 -5.08 17.65 2.24
N PHE A 98 -4.69 17.58 0.96
CA PHE A 98 -4.15 18.74 0.24
C PHE A 98 -5.16 19.87 0.10
N THR A 99 -6.41 19.54 -0.23
CA THR A 99 -7.50 20.53 -0.31
C THR A 99 -7.74 21.23 1.02
N LEU A 100 -7.70 20.49 2.14
CA LEU A 100 -7.84 21.08 3.48
C LEU A 100 -6.69 22.03 3.82
N ILE A 101 -5.45 21.70 3.44
CA ILE A 101 -4.29 22.58 3.62
C ILE A 101 -4.48 23.88 2.83
N ILE A 102 -4.90 23.80 1.56
CA ILE A 102 -5.15 24.98 0.73
C ILE A 102 -6.23 25.87 1.35
N ILE A 103 -7.35 25.28 1.78
CA ILE A 103 -8.43 26.05 2.44
C ILE A 103 -7.90 26.77 3.68
N GLY A 104 -7.09 26.09 4.50
CA GLY A 104 -6.45 26.69 5.67
C GLY A 104 -5.56 27.90 5.33
N ILE A 105 -4.74 27.78 4.28
CA ILE A 105 -3.87 28.87 3.80
C ILE A 105 -4.71 30.05 3.30
N VAL A 106 -5.74 29.80 2.51
CA VAL A 106 -6.63 30.86 1.98
C VAL A 106 -7.34 31.59 3.11
N LEU A 107 -7.89 30.85 4.09
CA LEU A 107 -8.53 31.45 5.26
C LEU A 107 -7.55 32.29 6.09
N PHE A 108 -6.31 31.82 6.25
CA PHE A 108 -5.28 32.57 6.94
C PHE A 108 -4.95 33.89 6.22
N LEU A 109 -4.77 33.87 4.89
CA LEU A 109 -4.51 35.06 4.10
C LEU A 109 -5.67 36.06 4.16
N LEU A 110 -6.92 35.60 4.04
CA LEU A 110 -8.10 36.46 4.15
C LEU A 110 -8.18 37.17 5.51
N ARG A 111 -7.84 36.45 6.59
CA ARG A 111 -7.81 37.01 7.96
C ARG A 111 -6.70 38.03 8.15
N VAL A 112 -5.50 37.78 7.61
CA VAL A 112 -4.37 38.74 7.67
C VAL A 112 -4.66 39.99 6.83
N SER A 113 -5.43 39.85 5.76
CA SER A 113 -5.79 40.95 4.85
C SER A 113 -6.93 41.83 5.38
N GLY A 114 -7.53 41.49 6.54
CA GLY A 114 -8.63 42.25 7.14
C GLY A 114 -9.95 42.18 6.36
N VAL A 115 -10.06 41.25 5.41
CA VAL A 115 -11.30 40.97 4.65
C VAL A 115 -12.29 40.18 5.50
N LEU A 116 -11.80 39.52 6.56
CA LEU A 116 -12.50 38.61 7.46
C LEU A 116 -12.05 38.88 8.89
#